data_AF-A0A2S2P0F7-F1
#
_entry.id   AF-A0A2S2P0F7-F1
#
_cell.length_a   1.000
_cell.length_b   1.000
_cell.length_c   1.000
_cell.angle_alpha   90.00
_cell.angle_beta   90.00
_cell.angle_gamma   90.00
#
_symmetry.space_group_name_H-M   'P 1'
#
loop_
_entity.id
_entity.type
_entity.pdbx_description
1 polymer ?
#
loop_
_entity_poly.entity_id
_entity_poly.type
_entity_poly.pdbx_seq_one_letter_code
_entity_poly.pdbx_strand_id
1 'polypeptide(L)'
;MDSPTFEHDPIKVYDQGRSEENWDGTEDDDDDNEFQSNEKYFFKTTKLSDKTSEDDDEKLYAYVDKRMTVKELKTQLVPYINIPSDFIILNRCKSETELEELALPSSSLEDLAYSDTIKITMGQALHDGEYRGIIYWIEPQEQTQILFKKMFDWIIKKGTSVLETKKELLVKLNNTHNIDIPLNRCRLRKKKRDSLMRCYFNEEIWNEDIGQGWEMVILDLKDRSELELNKTKRLMFVNHIEEATPRVISEMEFVVDIASTTSPNTQLGTEISKKLNIPEDQLEMGYMHGHSTEITWKTSVFNWSFSLSDDNIILYCRNADNTSNKETPSKWRRQRKERSLRIHTMNND
;
A
#
# COMPACT_ATOMS: atom_id res chain seq x y z
N MET A 1 -57.65 -13.59 14.54
CA MET A 1 -57.21 -14.19 13.26
C MET A 1 -55.75 -13.85 13.16
N ASP A 2 -54.94 -14.78 13.66
CA ASP A 2 -53.52 -14.58 13.88
C ASP A 2 -52.74 -14.87 12.59
N SER A 3 -51.86 -13.95 12.24
CA SER A 3 -50.93 -14.06 11.13
C SER A 3 -49.85 -15.10 11.46
N PRO A 4 -49.46 -15.99 10.53
CA PRO A 4 -48.32 -16.87 10.77
C PRO A 4 -47.01 -16.09 10.64
N THR A 5 -46.21 -16.17 11.70
CA THR A 5 -44.79 -15.85 11.76
C THR A 5 -43.99 -16.81 10.87
N PHE A 6 -43.28 -16.29 9.86
CA PHE A 6 -42.23 -17.04 9.17
C PHE A 6 -40.92 -16.84 9.93
N GLU A 7 -40.55 -17.84 10.73
CA GLU A 7 -39.20 -17.97 11.27
C GLU A 7 -38.26 -18.35 10.12
N HIS A 8 -37.16 -17.61 9.98
CA HIS A 8 -36.06 -17.97 9.10
C HIS A 8 -35.31 -19.16 9.72
N ASP A 9 -35.49 -20.35 9.16
CA ASP A 9 -34.62 -21.49 9.46
C ASP A 9 -33.17 -21.18 9.03
N PRO A 10 -32.17 -21.53 9.86
CA PRO A 10 -30.77 -21.41 9.47
C PRO A 10 -30.42 -22.35 8.31
N ILE A 11 -29.57 -21.84 7.41
CA ILE A 11 -29.11 -22.46 6.16
C ILE A 11 -28.67 -23.93 6.40
N LYS A 12 -29.40 -24.87 5.80
CA LYS A 12 -28.95 -26.26 5.65
C LYS A 12 -27.94 -26.32 4.52
N VAL A 13 -26.69 -26.62 4.87
CA VAL A 13 -25.62 -26.95 3.93
C VAL A 13 -25.95 -28.31 3.31
N TYR A 14 -26.19 -28.33 2.01
CA TYR A 14 -26.20 -29.57 1.24
C TYR A 14 -24.79 -29.78 0.69
N ASP A 15 -24.00 -30.58 1.41
CA ASP A 15 -22.82 -31.25 0.86
C ASP A 15 -23.34 -32.51 0.15
N GLN A 16 -23.57 -32.39 -1.17
CA GLN A 16 -23.97 -33.52 -2.00
C GLN A 16 -22.82 -33.91 -2.91
N GLY A 17 -22.24 -35.07 -2.60
CA GLY A 17 -21.82 -36.01 -3.62
C GLY A 17 -20.32 -36.10 -3.88
N ARG A 18 -19.51 -36.36 -2.84
CA ARG A 18 -18.25 -37.06 -3.03
C ARG A 18 -18.57 -38.51 -3.37
N SER A 19 -18.66 -38.83 -4.66
CA SER A 19 -18.67 -40.22 -5.13
C SER A 19 -17.27 -40.79 -4.94
N GLU A 20 -17.13 -41.63 -3.91
CA GLU A 20 -16.08 -42.64 -3.85
C GLU A 20 -16.29 -43.61 -5.01
N GLU A 21 -15.23 -43.89 -5.78
CA GLU A 21 -14.99 -45.06 -6.66
C GLU A 21 -13.86 -44.65 -7.62
N ASN A 22 -12.81 -45.40 -7.94
CA ASN A 22 -12.25 -46.66 -7.49
C ASN A 22 -10.87 -46.68 -8.18
N TRP A 23 -9.75 -46.86 -7.45
CA TRP A 23 -8.41 -46.89 -8.06
C TRP A 23 -8.13 -48.30 -8.61
N ASP A 24 -8.38 -48.51 -9.89
CA ASP A 24 -7.93 -49.68 -10.65
C ASP A 24 -7.65 -49.28 -12.11
N GLY A 25 -6.41 -49.51 -12.55
CA GLY A 25 -6.15 -49.88 -13.94
C GLY A 25 -5.49 -48.83 -14.86
N THR A 26 -4.19 -49.08 -15.08
CA THR A 26 -3.44 -48.95 -16.34
C THR A 26 -3.11 -47.57 -16.92
N GLU A 27 -1.81 -47.27 -16.85
CA GLU A 27 -1.05 -46.45 -17.81
C GLU A 27 -1.33 -46.94 -19.24
N ASP A 28 -1.73 -46.05 -20.13
CA ASP A 28 -1.35 -46.06 -21.55
C ASP A 28 -1.76 -44.71 -22.18
N ASP A 29 -0.85 -44.21 -23.03
CA ASP A 29 -0.79 -42.91 -23.68
C ASP A 29 -1.99 -42.58 -24.60
N ASP A 30 -2.33 -41.28 -24.67
CA ASP A 30 -2.61 -40.49 -25.89
C ASP A 30 -3.69 -39.40 -25.69
N ASP A 31 -3.41 -38.20 -26.25
CA ASP A 31 -4.25 -36.99 -26.40
C ASP A 31 -4.37 -35.99 -25.22
N ASP A 32 -3.28 -35.27 -24.95
CA ASP A 32 -3.26 -33.99 -24.20
C ASP A 32 -3.82 -32.80 -25.03
N ASN A 33 -4.95 -32.99 -25.70
CA ASN A 33 -5.73 -31.88 -26.26
C ASN A 33 -7.20 -32.10 -25.93
N GLU A 34 -7.82 -31.06 -25.36
CA GLU A 34 -9.27 -30.91 -25.21
C GLU A 34 -9.91 -31.29 -23.86
N PHE A 35 -9.41 -30.69 -22.76
CA PHE A 35 -10.26 -30.37 -21.60
C PHE A 35 -10.06 -28.92 -21.15
N GLN A 36 -10.41 -27.96 -22.04
CA GLN A 36 -10.95 -26.70 -21.56
C GLN A 36 -12.42 -26.97 -21.17
N SER A 37 -12.64 -27.48 -19.95
CA SER A 37 -13.96 -27.45 -19.36
C SER A 37 -14.40 -25.99 -19.27
N ASN A 38 -15.29 -25.59 -20.19
CA ASN A 38 -16.07 -24.37 -20.08
C ASN A 38 -17.04 -24.56 -18.90
N GLU A 39 -16.52 -24.56 -17.66
CA GLU A 39 -17.36 -24.47 -16.47
C GLU A 39 -18.10 -23.12 -16.54
N LYS A 40 -19.36 -23.16 -16.96
CA LYS A 40 -20.22 -21.98 -16.92
C LYS A 40 -20.47 -21.64 -15.47
N TYR A 41 -19.71 -20.67 -14.96
CA TYR A 41 -19.94 -20.09 -13.64
C TYR A 41 -21.37 -19.58 -13.51
N PHE A 42 -21.95 -19.73 -12.33
CA PHE A 42 -23.29 -19.25 -12.04
C PHE A 42 -23.29 -17.72 -11.89
N PHE A 43 -24.06 -17.02 -12.72
CA PHE A 43 -24.31 -15.59 -12.61
C PHE A 43 -25.80 -15.31 -12.80
N LYS A 44 -26.43 -14.67 -11.81
CA LYS A 44 -27.84 -14.27 -11.87
C LYS A 44 -28.00 -12.88 -11.27
N THR A 45 -28.51 -11.92 -12.02
CA THR A 45 -28.71 -10.55 -11.52
C THR A 45 -30.12 -10.02 -11.76
N THR A 46 -30.54 -9.09 -10.90
CA THR A 46 -31.82 -8.37 -10.96
C THR A 46 -31.56 -6.88 -10.74
N LYS A 47 -32.12 -6.01 -11.58
CA LYS A 47 -32.11 -4.55 -11.38
C LYS A 47 -33.02 -4.19 -10.21
N LEU A 48 -32.50 -3.39 -9.27
CA LEU A 48 -33.28 -2.86 -8.17
C LEU A 48 -33.81 -1.48 -8.59
N SER A 49 -35.12 -1.38 -8.81
CA SER A 49 -35.78 -0.12 -9.16
C SER A 49 -36.27 0.59 -7.90
N ASP A 50 -35.36 1.02 -7.03
CA ASP A 50 -35.73 1.83 -5.87
C ASP A 50 -35.80 3.30 -6.28
N LYS A 51 -37.00 3.76 -6.65
CA LYS A 51 -37.31 5.17 -6.91
C LYS A 51 -37.41 6.02 -5.62
N THR A 52 -36.97 5.50 -4.49
CA THR A 52 -37.23 6.04 -3.15
C THR A 52 -35.98 6.43 -2.37
N SER A 53 -34.77 6.17 -2.88
CA SER A 53 -33.55 6.73 -2.31
C SER A 53 -33.21 8.06 -2.97
N GLU A 54 -32.79 9.03 -2.18
CA GLU A 54 -32.27 10.34 -2.65
C GLU A 54 -30.95 10.19 -3.45
N ASP A 55 -30.39 8.98 -3.50
CA ASP A 55 -29.25 8.61 -4.35
C ASP A 55 -29.73 8.12 -5.72
N ASP A 56 -29.37 8.85 -6.77
CA ASP A 56 -29.63 8.57 -8.20
C ASP A 56 -28.85 7.35 -8.76
N ASP A 57 -28.18 6.56 -7.90
CA ASP A 57 -27.33 5.44 -8.31
C ASP A 57 -28.17 4.18 -8.64
N GLU A 58 -28.09 3.70 -9.89
CA GLU A 58 -28.72 2.44 -10.34
C GLU A 58 -28.07 1.23 -9.64
N LYS A 59 -28.90 0.38 -8.99
CA LYS A 59 -28.42 -0.76 -8.21
C LYS A 59 -28.75 -2.09 -8.90
N LEU A 60 -27.81 -3.03 -8.81
CA LEU A 60 -27.95 -4.41 -9.28
C LEU A 60 -27.73 -5.35 -8.10
N TYR A 61 -28.66 -6.29 -7.90
CA TYR A 61 -28.42 -7.43 -7.02
C TYR A 61 -27.91 -8.59 -7.87
N ALA A 62 -26.79 -9.20 -7.51
CA ALA A 62 -26.21 -10.32 -8.28
C ALA A 62 -25.83 -11.49 -7.36
N TYR A 63 -26.22 -12.69 -7.76
CA TYR A 63 -25.66 -13.95 -7.28
C TYR A 63 -24.55 -14.39 -8.23
N VAL A 64 -23.36 -14.59 -7.68
CA VAL A 64 -22.13 -14.88 -8.44
C VAL A 64 -21.43 -16.10 -7.87
N ASP A 65 -20.83 -16.93 -8.72
CA ASP A 65 -19.93 -18.01 -8.27
C ASP A 65 -18.62 -17.38 -7.78
N LYS A 66 -18.24 -17.65 -6.52
CA LYS A 66 -17.03 -17.09 -5.92
C LYS A 66 -15.74 -17.48 -6.64
N ARG A 67 -15.74 -18.57 -7.42
CA ARG A 67 -14.58 -19.06 -8.17
C ARG A 67 -14.35 -18.27 -9.46
N MET A 68 -15.32 -17.44 -9.87
CA MET A 68 -15.15 -16.55 -11.01
C MET A 68 -13.97 -15.60 -10.78
N THR A 69 -13.40 -15.14 -11.86
CA THR A 69 -12.43 -14.06 -11.88
C THR A 69 -13.13 -12.70 -12.01
N VAL A 70 -12.41 -11.63 -11.64
CA VAL A 70 -12.84 -10.24 -11.90
C VAL A 70 -13.18 -10.03 -13.39
N LYS A 71 -12.38 -10.59 -14.30
CA LYS A 71 -12.60 -10.50 -15.75
C LYS A 71 -13.92 -11.13 -16.20
N GLU A 72 -14.23 -12.32 -15.68
CA GLU A 72 -15.48 -13.03 -16.00
C GLU A 72 -16.69 -12.27 -15.47
N LEU A 73 -16.60 -11.74 -14.25
CA LEU A 73 -17.67 -10.90 -13.69
C LEU A 73 -17.93 -9.65 -14.56
N LYS A 74 -16.88 -8.94 -15.00
CA LYS A 74 -17.03 -7.79 -15.91
C LYS A 74 -17.76 -8.19 -17.20
N THR A 75 -17.41 -9.34 -17.77
CA THR A 75 -18.04 -9.86 -18.99
C THR A 75 -19.54 -10.14 -18.79
N GLN A 76 -19.91 -10.74 -17.64
CA GLN A 76 -21.32 -10.99 -17.29
C GLN A 76 -22.12 -9.71 -17.03
N LEU A 77 -21.46 -8.62 -16.60
CA LEU A 77 -22.12 -7.34 -16.33
C LEU A 77 -22.47 -6.54 -17.60
N VAL A 78 -21.71 -6.71 -18.70
CA VAL A 78 -21.87 -5.95 -19.96
C VAL A 78 -23.33 -5.83 -20.42
N PRO A 79 -24.14 -6.91 -20.48
CA PRO A 79 -25.53 -6.83 -20.95
C PRO A 79 -26.47 -6.02 -20.06
N TYR A 80 -26.10 -5.80 -18.80
CA TYR A 80 -26.96 -5.15 -17.80
C TYR A 80 -26.66 -3.66 -17.65
N ILE A 81 -25.39 -3.28 -17.80
CA ILE A 81 -24.93 -1.89 -17.67
C ILE A 81 -24.63 -1.22 -19.03
N ASN A 82 -24.58 -1.99 -20.13
CA ASN A 82 -24.29 -1.50 -21.50
C ASN A 82 -22.95 -0.75 -21.64
N ILE A 83 -21.95 -1.17 -20.86
CA ILE A 83 -20.57 -0.65 -20.91
C ILE A 83 -19.66 -1.82 -21.30
N PRO A 84 -18.77 -1.67 -22.30
CA PRO A 84 -17.81 -2.74 -22.64
C PRO A 84 -16.92 -3.06 -21.42
N SER A 85 -16.52 -4.33 -21.27
CA SER A 85 -15.75 -4.82 -20.11
C SER A 85 -14.49 -4.01 -19.82
N ASP A 86 -13.85 -3.48 -20.86
CA ASP A 86 -12.60 -2.72 -20.77
C ASP A 86 -12.78 -1.33 -20.15
N PHE A 87 -14.03 -0.89 -19.98
CA PHE A 87 -14.38 0.37 -19.33
C PHE A 87 -15.02 0.17 -17.95
N ILE A 88 -15.13 -1.09 -17.48
CA ILE A 88 -15.72 -1.42 -16.18
C ILE A 88 -14.60 -1.46 -15.14
N ILE A 89 -14.66 -0.54 -14.18
CA ILE A 89 -13.86 -0.57 -12.96
C ILE A 89 -14.78 -1.04 -11.83
N LEU A 90 -14.41 -2.14 -11.20
CA LEU A 90 -15.11 -2.61 -10.02
C LEU A 90 -14.34 -2.09 -8.81
N ASN A 91 -15.04 -1.48 -7.85
CA ASN A 91 -14.42 -0.98 -6.63
C ASN A 91 -15.08 -1.60 -5.40
N ARG A 92 -14.26 -1.96 -4.43
CA ARG A 92 -14.70 -2.25 -3.07
C ARG A 92 -14.89 -0.93 -2.31
N CYS A 93 -16.00 -0.81 -1.58
CA CYS A 93 -16.17 0.26 -0.61
C CYS A 93 -15.41 -0.09 0.68
N LYS A 94 -14.33 0.65 0.99
CA LYS A 94 -13.68 0.60 2.32
C LYS A 94 -14.44 1.47 3.33
N SER A 95 -15.01 2.58 2.85
CA SER A 95 -15.89 3.50 3.57
C SER A 95 -16.82 4.18 2.54
N GLU A 96 -17.74 5.04 2.99
CA GLU A 96 -18.61 5.80 2.08
C GLU A 96 -17.82 6.67 1.07
N THR A 97 -16.61 7.10 1.44
CA THR A 97 -15.77 7.99 0.62
C THR A 97 -14.56 7.31 -0.02
N GLU A 98 -14.18 6.12 0.44
CA GLU A 98 -12.95 5.45 0.00
C GLU A 98 -13.28 4.19 -0.81
N LEU A 99 -12.99 4.27 -2.10
CA LEU A 99 -13.11 3.19 -3.07
C LEU A 99 -11.73 2.60 -3.34
N GLU A 100 -11.64 1.28 -3.32
CA GLU A 100 -10.45 0.53 -3.75
C GLU A 100 -10.80 -0.26 -5.00
N GLU A 101 -10.12 -0.01 -6.12
CA GLU A 101 -10.29 -0.82 -7.32
C GLU A 101 -10.01 -2.28 -6.98
N LEU A 102 -10.94 -3.17 -7.34
CA LEU A 102 -10.79 -4.62 -7.14
C LEU A 102 -9.54 -5.10 -7.88
N ALA A 103 -8.97 -6.19 -7.36
CA ALA A 103 -7.71 -6.77 -7.78
C ALA A 103 -7.60 -7.07 -9.30
N LEU A 104 -6.45 -7.62 -9.72
CA LEU A 104 -6.14 -7.90 -11.13
C LEU A 104 -7.28 -8.67 -11.82
N PRO A 105 -7.45 -8.53 -13.15
CA PRO A 105 -8.46 -9.27 -13.90
C PRO A 105 -8.48 -10.78 -13.62
N SER A 106 -7.32 -11.37 -13.33
CA SER A 106 -7.15 -12.78 -12.98
C SER A 106 -7.51 -13.17 -11.53
N SER A 107 -7.73 -12.21 -10.63
CA SER A 107 -8.04 -12.49 -9.22
C SER A 107 -9.43 -13.10 -9.06
N SER A 108 -9.55 -14.08 -8.15
CA SER A 108 -10.80 -14.76 -7.84
C SER A 108 -11.75 -13.85 -7.05
N LEU A 109 -13.06 -14.01 -7.23
CA LEU A 109 -14.06 -13.32 -6.40
C LEU A 109 -14.01 -13.80 -4.93
N GLU A 110 -13.41 -14.96 -4.64
CA GLU A 110 -13.22 -15.45 -3.28
C GLU A 110 -12.30 -14.54 -2.46
N ASP A 111 -11.30 -13.93 -3.10
CA ASP A 111 -10.46 -12.89 -2.47
C ASP A 111 -11.26 -11.61 -2.15
N LEU A 112 -12.46 -11.47 -2.73
CA LEU A 112 -13.33 -10.30 -2.62
C LEU A 112 -14.45 -10.47 -1.59
N ALA A 113 -14.58 -11.67 -0.99
CA ALA A 113 -15.71 -12.09 -0.14
C ALA A 113 -15.88 -11.34 1.20
N TYR A 114 -15.24 -10.19 1.37
CA TYR A 114 -15.32 -9.34 2.57
C TYR A 114 -16.08 -8.02 2.34
N SER A 115 -16.71 -7.81 1.17
CA SER A 115 -17.60 -6.66 0.96
C SER A 115 -18.89 -7.07 0.27
N ASP A 116 -20.02 -6.78 0.93
CA ASP A 116 -21.36 -7.07 0.42
C ASP A 116 -21.78 -6.13 -0.73
N THR A 117 -20.99 -5.09 -1.03
CA THR A 117 -21.30 -4.08 -2.04
C THR A 117 -20.06 -3.73 -2.87
N ILE A 118 -20.20 -3.87 -4.20
CA ILE A 118 -19.21 -3.47 -5.20
C ILE A 118 -19.75 -2.24 -5.94
N LYS A 119 -18.99 -1.15 -5.99
CA LYS A 119 -19.32 0.04 -6.77
C LYS A 119 -18.70 -0.06 -8.15
N ILE A 120 -19.53 0.02 -9.18
CA ILE A 120 -19.07 0.03 -10.58
C ILE A 120 -18.84 1.49 -11.00
N THR A 121 -17.65 1.79 -11.47
CA THR A 121 -17.32 3.08 -12.08
C THR A 121 -16.83 2.88 -13.51
N MET A 122 -17.03 3.90 -14.35
CA MET A 122 -16.53 3.88 -15.72
C MET A 122 -15.11 4.44 -15.78
N GLY A 123 -14.21 3.75 -16.47
CA GLY A 123 -12.84 4.20 -16.72
C GLY A 123 -11.99 3.10 -17.34
N GLN A 124 -10.76 3.39 -17.72
CA GLN A 124 -9.85 2.39 -18.28
C GLN A 124 -9.64 1.24 -17.29
N ALA A 125 -10.10 0.02 -17.62
CA ALA A 125 -9.84 -1.16 -16.82
C ALA A 125 -8.36 -1.54 -16.87
N LEU A 126 -7.84 -2.05 -15.75
CA LEU A 126 -6.48 -2.60 -15.71
C LEU A 126 -6.39 -3.92 -16.47
N HIS A 127 -5.28 -4.13 -17.16
CA HIS A 127 -4.87 -5.43 -17.68
C HIS A 127 -4.01 -6.21 -16.67
N ASP A 128 -3.80 -7.50 -16.92
CA ASP A 128 -2.93 -8.31 -16.06
C ASP A 128 -1.51 -7.73 -16.06
N GLY A 129 -0.96 -7.54 -14.86
CA GLY A 129 0.33 -6.88 -14.65
C GLY A 129 0.27 -5.36 -14.64
N GLU A 130 -0.90 -4.73 -14.69
CA GLU A 130 -1.09 -3.30 -14.49
C GLU A 130 -1.60 -2.97 -13.08
N TYR A 131 -1.05 -1.91 -12.50
CA TYR A 131 -1.33 -1.49 -11.12
C TYR A 131 -1.63 0.00 -11.10
N ARG A 132 -2.85 0.38 -10.68
CA ARG A 132 -3.21 1.79 -10.52
C ARG A 132 -2.73 2.31 -9.17
N GLY A 133 -2.22 3.53 -9.19
CA GLY A 133 -1.86 4.26 -8.00
C GLY A 133 -1.90 5.76 -8.20
N ILE A 134 -1.36 6.48 -7.23
CA ILE A 134 -1.44 7.94 -7.17
C ILE A 134 -0.04 8.53 -7.15
N ILE A 135 0.16 9.52 -8.02
CA ILE A 135 1.36 10.34 -8.04
C ILE A 135 1.10 11.64 -7.29
N TYR A 136 1.95 11.88 -6.31
CA TYR A 136 2.05 13.11 -5.57
C TYR A 136 3.32 13.86 -6.00
N TRP A 137 3.34 15.14 -5.71
CA TRP A 137 4.52 15.97 -5.82
C TRP A 137 4.69 16.75 -4.53
N ILE A 138 5.93 16.92 -4.12
CA ILE A 138 6.28 17.83 -3.05
C ILE A 138 6.91 19.06 -3.69
N GLU A 139 6.34 20.21 -3.37
CA GLU A 139 6.99 21.47 -3.69
C GLU A 139 8.15 21.68 -2.71
N PRO A 140 9.35 22.02 -3.19
CA PRO A 140 10.45 22.41 -2.31
C PRO A 140 10.15 23.80 -1.72
N GLN A 141 9.28 23.86 -0.72
CA GLN A 141 9.09 25.06 0.10
C GLN A 141 9.75 24.87 1.47
N GLU A 142 10.30 25.96 1.99
CA GLU A 142 10.97 26.12 3.30
C GLU A 142 10.06 25.88 4.51
N GLN A 143 8.94 25.16 4.34
CA GLN A 143 7.97 24.92 5.40
C GLN A 143 8.37 23.72 6.26
N THR A 144 8.06 23.81 7.55
CA THR A 144 8.28 22.78 8.56
C THR A 144 7.42 21.52 8.37
N GLN A 145 6.48 21.51 7.41
CA GLN A 145 5.61 20.37 7.12
C GLN A 145 5.63 20.01 5.63
N ILE A 146 5.81 18.72 5.36
CA ILE A 146 5.78 18.15 4.00
C ILE A 146 4.31 18.10 3.55
N LEU A 147 3.94 18.96 2.60
CA LEU A 147 2.62 18.95 1.98
C LEU A 147 2.67 18.13 0.68
N PHE A 148 2.04 16.95 0.71
CA PHE A 148 1.89 16.10 -0.46
C PHE A 148 0.76 16.63 -1.35
N LYS A 149 1.10 17.22 -2.49
CA LYS A 149 0.11 17.66 -3.48
C LYS A 149 -0.20 16.48 -4.41
N LYS A 150 -1.42 15.96 -4.37
CA LYS A 150 -1.89 14.97 -5.36
C LYS A 150 -1.85 15.61 -6.74
N MET A 151 -1.23 14.92 -7.71
CA MET A 151 -1.13 15.41 -9.09
C MET A 151 -2.10 14.66 -9.99
N PHE A 152 -1.92 13.36 -10.15
CA PHE A 152 -2.75 12.54 -11.02
C PHE A 152 -2.66 11.06 -10.63
N ASP A 153 -3.66 10.30 -11.06
CA ASP A 153 -3.62 8.85 -11.00
C ASP A 153 -2.75 8.32 -12.14
N TRP A 154 -2.09 7.18 -11.93
CA TRP A 154 -1.16 6.59 -12.88
C TRP A 154 -1.22 5.07 -12.85
N ILE A 155 -0.91 4.44 -13.97
CA ILE A 155 -0.88 2.99 -14.12
C ILE A 155 0.56 2.56 -14.36
N ILE A 156 1.08 1.70 -13.49
CA ILE A 156 2.37 1.07 -13.67
C ILE A 156 2.16 -0.32 -14.28
N LYS A 157 2.92 -0.63 -15.33
CA LYS A 157 2.95 -1.95 -15.95
C LYS A 157 4.18 -2.72 -15.50
N LYS A 158 3.97 -3.94 -15.01
CA LYS A 158 5.02 -4.91 -14.66
C LYS A 158 6.00 -5.07 -15.83
N GLY A 159 7.29 -5.11 -15.51
CA GLY A 159 8.37 -5.24 -16.49
C GLY A 159 8.86 -3.91 -17.07
N THR A 160 8.16 -2.80 -16.84
CA THR A 160 8.62 -1.45 -17.23
C THR A 160 9.71 -0.99 -16.26
N SER A 161 10.73 -0.30 -16.76
CA SER A 161 11.76 0.28 -15.89
C SER A 161 11.24 1.52 -15.15
N VAL A 162 11.78 1.77 -13.97
CA VAL A 162 11.54 3.03 -13.24
C VAL A 162 11.98 4.23 -14.07
N LEU A 163 13.07 4.10 -14.84
CA LEU A 163 13.56 5.15 -15.73
C LEU A 163 12.52 5.57 -16.78
N GLU A 164 11.92 4.61 -17.48
CA GLU A 164 10.87 4.88 -18.47
C GLU A 164 9.66 5.54 -17.81
N THR A 165 9.24 4.99 -16.66
CA THR A 165 8.13 5.54 -15.88
C THR A 165 8.41 7.00 -15.48
N LYS A 166 9.61 7.32 -14.98
CA LYS A 166 9.99 8.69 -14.64
C LYS A 166 9.90 9.63 -15.85
N LYS A 167 10.37 9.21 -17.03
CA LYS A 167 10.29 10.03 -18.25
C LYS A 167 8.83 10.36 -18.59
N GLU A 168 7.96 9.37 -18.56
CA GLU A 168 6.53 9.54 -18.85
C GLU A 168 5.84 10.43 -17.80
N LEU A 169 6.13 10.21 -16.53
CA LEU A 169 5.61 11.02 -15.42
C LEU A 169 6.02 12.49 -15.56
N LEU A 170 7.28 12.77 -15.93
CA LEU A 170 7.77 14.14 -16.11
C LEU A 170 7.10 14.84 -17.29
N VAL A 171 6.91 14.14 -18.42
CA VAL A 171 6.15 14.67 -19.56
C VAL A 171 4.71 14.99 -19.16
N LYS A 172 4.05 14.07 -18.44
CA LYS A 172 2.69 14.28 -17.95
C LYS A 172 2.61 15.47 -17.00
N LEU A 173 3.52 15.55 -16.03
CA LEU A 173 3.59 16.61 -15.03
C LEU A 173 3.79 17.98 -15.67
N ASN A 174 4.67 18.09 -16.68
CA ASN A 174 4.87 19.32 -17.43
C ASN A 174 3.60 19.70 -18.20
N ASN A 175 3.00 18.75 -18.92
CA ASN A 175 1.81 19.01 -19.75
C ASN A 175 0.57 19.42 -18.94
N THR A 176 0.36 18.87 -17.74
CA THR A 176 -0.85 19.15 -16.94
C THR A 176 -0.67 20.21 -15.87
N HIS A 177 0.55 20.41 -15.37
CA HIS A 177 0.81 21.33 -14.25
C HIS A 177 1.88 22.39 -14.54
N ASN A 178 2.49 22.39 -15.73
CA ASN A 178 3.57 23.31 -16.11
C ASN A 178 4.75 23.26 -15.12
N ILE A 179 5.05 22.06 -14.62
CA ILE A 179 6.19 21.78 -13.74
C ILE A 179 7.22 21.00 -14.56
N ASP A 180 8.33 21.64 -14.88
CA ASP A 180 9.44 21.04 -15.61
C ASP A 180 10.59 20.69 -14.65
N ILE A 181 10.85 19.39 -14.49
CA ILE A 181 11.93 18.87 -13.65
C ILE A 181 12.88 18.07 -14.54
N PRO A 182 14.16 18.44 -14.62
CA PRO A 182 15.14 17.65 -15.34
C PRO A 182 15.21 16.22 -14.82
N LEU A 183 15.34 15.24 -15.72
CA LEU A 183 15.34 13.81 -15.35
C LEU A 183 16.38 13.47 -14.28
N ASN A 184 17.58 14.04 -14.37
CA ASN A 184 18.67 13.82 -13.40
C ASN A 184 18.42 14.45 -12.02
N ARG A 185 17.38 15.26 -11.86
CA ARG A 185 16.92 15.85 -10.58
C ARG A 185 15.65 15.19 -10.06
N CYS A 186 15.03 14.33 -10.85
CA CYS A 186 13.78 13.66 -10.50
C CYS A 186 14.06 12.43 -9.62
N ARG A 187 13.61 12.51 -8.36
CA ARG A 187 13.63 11.38 -7.44
C ARG A 187 12.20 10.88 -7.19
N LEU A 188 12.00 9.58 -7.37
CA LEU A 188 10.72 8.93 -7.10
C LEU A 188 10.82 8.18 -5.76
N ARG A 189 9.91 8.47 -4.83
CA ARG A 189 9.84 7.79 -3.52
C ARG A 189 8.47 7.16 -3.31
N LYS A 190 8.44 6.03 -2.59
CA LYS A 190 7.20 5.45 -2.08
C LYS A 190 6.62 6.35 -0.99
N LYS A 191 5.31 6.60 -1.02
CA LYS A 191 4.57 7.29 0.02
C LYS A 191 3.77 6.28 0.84
N LYS A 192 3.69 6.54 2.13
CA LYS A 192 2.81 5.81 3.03
C LYS A 192 2.25 6.78 4.06
N ARG A 193 0.95 7.07 3.95
CA ARG A 193 0.29 8.13 4.75
C ARG A 193 1.05 9.45 4.57
N ASP A 194 1.58 10.02 5.65
CA ASP A 194 2.33 11.29 5.66
C ASP A 194 3.85 11.09 5.66
N SER A 195 4.32 9.88 5.35
CA SER A 195 5.75 9.53 5.37
C SER A 195 6.27 9.18 3.99
N LEU A 196 7.48 9.68 3.71
CA LEU A 196 8.29 9.25 2.59
C LEU A 196 9.09 8.01 2.97
N MET A 197 9.03 7.00 2.14
CA MET A 197 9.71 5.72 2.35
C MET A 197 10.93 5.63 1.42
N ARG A 198 11.23 4.43 0.90
CA ARG A 198 12.34 4.19 -0.03
C ARG A 198 12.30 5.05 -1.30
N CYS A 199 13.46 5.17 -1.93
CA CYS A 199 13.59 5.65 -3.31
C CYS A 199 13.47 4.49 -4.30
N TYR A 200 13.05 4.82 -5.51
CA TYR A 200 13.11 3.94 -6.67
C TYR A 200 14.22 4.40 -7.61
N PHE A 201 15.15 3.51 -7.93
CA PHE A 201 16.29 3.78 -8.81
C PHE A 201 15.96 3.46 -10.27
N ASN A 202 16.65 4.12 -11.19
CA ASN A 202 16.35 4.08 -12.62
C ASN A 202 16.47 2.67 -13.22
N GLU A 203 17.37 1.85 -12.68
CA GLU A 203 17.67 0.49 -13.12
C GLU A 203 16.67 -0.54 -12.58
N GLU A 204 15.81 -0.15 -11.63
CA GLU A 204 14.79 -1.04 -11.10
C GLU A 204 13.67 -1.29 -12.10
N ILE A 205 13.05 -2.46 -11.97
CA ILE A 205 11.96 -2.92 -12.82
C ILE A 205 10.75 -3.13 -11.93
N TRP A 206 9.59 -2.63 -12.36
CA TRP A 206 8.35 -2.85 -11.63
C TRP A 206 7.95 -4.33 -11.65
N ASN A 207 7.68 -4.86 -10.46
CA ASN A 207 7.22 -6.23 -10.25
C ASN A 207 5.88 -6.23 -9.49
N GLU A 208 5.41 -7.40 -9.10
CA GLU A 208 4.11 -7.56 -8.42
C GLU A 208 4.12 -7.00 -6.99
N ASP A 209 5.30 -6.77 -6.41
CA ASP A 209 5.47 -6.28 -5.03
C ASP A 209 5.04 -4.81 -4.86
N ILE A 210 4.74 -4.09 -5.96
CA ILE A 210 4.21 -2.73 -5.91
C ILE A 210 2.84 -2.68 -5.21
N GLY A 211 2.04 -3.74 -5.38
CA GLY A 211 0.67 -3.85 -4.87
C GLY A 211 -0.31 -2.89 -5.55
N GLN A 212 -1.62 -3.11 -5.33
CA GLN A 212 -2.67 -2.18 -5.75
C GLN A 212 -2.74 -0.95 -4.85
N GLY A 213 -3.19 0.18 -5.38
CA GLY A 213 -3.37 1.41 -4.60
C GLY A 213 -2.06 2.02 -4.10
N TRP A 214 -0.97 1.80 -4.82
CA TRP A 214 0.33 2.35 -4.48
C TRP A 214 0.32 3.88 -4.52
N GLU A 215 1.13 4.50 -3.68
CA GLU A 215 1.32 5.95 -3.68
C GLU A 215 2.81 6.26 -3.84
N MET A 216 3.13 7.18 -4.75
CA MET A 216 4.50 7.64 -4.96
C MET A 216 4.57 9.15 -5.04
N VAL A 217 5.76 9.68 -4.78
CA VAL A 217 6.03 11.11 -4.74
C VAL A 217 7.21 11.43 -5.64
N ILE A 218 6.99 12.42 -6.52
CA ILE A 218 8.05 13.07 -7.28
C ILE A 218 8.66 14.18 -6.43
N LEU A 219 9.98 14.08 -6.24
CA LEU A 219 10.82 15.06 -5.57
C LEU A 219 11.73 15.73 -6.61
N ASP A 220 11.72 17.06 -6.63
CA ASP A 220 12.71 17.87 -7.33
C ASP A 220 13.90 18.13 -6.40
N LEU A 221 15.05 17.52 -6.72
CA LEU A 221 16.27 17.64 -5.93
C LEU A 221 16.94 19.03 -5.99
N LYS A 222 16.40 19.97 -6.77
CA LYS A 222 16.93 21.33 -6.97
C LYS A 222 18.39 21.30 -7.43
N ASP A 223 19.32 21.72 -6.59
CA ASP A 223 20.74 21.84 -6.94
C ASP A 223 21.50 20.52 -6.84
N ARG A 224 20.82 19.43 -6.45
CA ARG A 224 21.40 18.08 -6.36
C ARG A 224 20.95 17.21 -7.53
N SER A 225 21.83 16.35 -8.00
CA SER A 225 21.46 15.26 -8.91
C SER A 225 21.06 14.01 -8.14
N GLU A 226 20.34 13.12 -8.82
CA GLU A 226 20.16 11.76 -8.34
C GLU A 226 21.53 11.09 -8.14
N LEU A 227 21.65 10.31 -7.08
CA LEU A 227 22.88 9.55 -6.82
C LEU A 227 22.89 8.35 -7.75
N GLU A 228 24.00 8.17 -8.46
CA GLU A 228 24.26 6.93 -9.20
C GLU A 228 24.54 5.82 -8.19
N LEU A 229 23.55 4.96 -7.98
CA LEU A 229 23.70 3.76 -7.17
C LEU A 229 23.89 2.55 -8.08
N ASN A 230 24.49 1.52 -7.52
CA ASN A 230 24.65 0.22 -8.17
C ASN A 230 24.01 -0.84 -7.28
N LYS A 231 24.03 -2.10 -7.74
CA LYS A 231 23.43 -3.23 -6.99
C LYS A 231 24.02 -3.45 -5.60
N THR A 232 25.19 -2.89 -5.29
CA THR A 232 25.85 -3.01 -3.99
C THR A 232 25.65 -1.79 -3.11
N LYS A 233 24.99 -0.72 -3.57
CA LYS A 233 24.74 0.47 -2.77
C LYS A 233 23.25 0.66 -2.50
N ARG A 234 22.93 1.06 -1.28
CA ARG A 234 21.57 1.38 -0.82
C ARG A 234 21.52 2.81 -0.32
N LEU A 235 20.41 3.50 -0.57
CA LEU A 235 20.13 4.82 -0.01
C LEU A 235 19.28 4.69 1.25
N MET A 236 19.75 5.29 2.34
CA MET A 236 19.11 5.27 3.64
C MET A 236 18.71 6.69 4.05
N PHE A 237 17.49 6.84 4.54
CA PHE A 237 16.98 8.09 5.08
C PHE A 237 16.84 7.96 6.59
N VAL A 238 17.43 8.90 7.33
CA VAL A 238 17.43 8.90 8.79
C VAL A 238 16.95 10.24 9.29
N ASN A 239 15.89 10.21 10.09
CA ASN A 239 15.33 11.39 10.74
C ASN A 239 16.09 11.70 12.03
N HIS A 240 16.63 12.91 12.13
CA HIS A 240 17.24 13.40 13.37
C HIS A 240 16.14 13.96 14.30
N ILE A 241 16.13 13.51 15.55
CA ILE A 241 15.21 14.01 16.59
C ILE A 241 16.03 14.47 17.80
N GLU A 242 15.60 15.56 18.43
CA GLU A 242 16.13 16.03 19.71
C GLU A 242 15.27 15.50 20.87
N GLU A 243 15.85 15.02 21.97
CA GLU A 243 15.07 14.45 23.09
C GLU A 243 14.03 15.41 23.68
N ALA A 244 14.33 16.71 23.66
CA ALA A 244 13.46 17.73 24.25
C ALA A 244 12.11 17.87 23.52
N THR A 245 12.04 17.54 22.23
CA THR A 245 10.77 17.54 21.47
C THR A 245 10.76 16.42 20.42
N PRO A 246 9.70 15.60 20.31
CA PRO A 246 9.60 14.55 19.31
C PRO A 246 9.31 15.12 17.90
N ARG A 247 10.03 16.16 17.50
CA ARG A 247 9.97 16.78 16.18
C ARG A 247 11.20 16.36 15.40
N VAL A 248 10.98 16.00 14.15
CA VAL A 248 12.07 15.76 13.21
C VAL A 248 12.74 17.09 12.92
N ILE A 249 14.02 17.20 13.26
CA ILE A 249 14.84 18.38 12.99
C ILE A 249 15.24 18.39 11.51
N SER A 250 15.67 17.23 11.01
CA SER A 250 16.14 17.08 9.64
C SER A 250 16.05 15.61 9.19
N GLU A 251 15.61 15.38 7.95
CA GLU A 251 15.82 14.10 7.27
C GLU A 251 17.22 14.13 6.62
N MET A 252 18.04 13.14 6.92
CA MET A 252 19.38 12.99 6.36
C MET A 252 19.45 11.79 5.42
N GLU A 253 20.19 11.96 4.34
CA GLU A 253 20.43 10.95 3.32
C GLU A 253 21.84 10.36 3.45
N PHE A 254 21.95 9.03 3.42
CA PHE A 254 23.21 8.28 3.52
C PHE A 254 23.27 7.14 2.50
N VAL A 255 24.45 6.91 1.91
CA VAL A 255 24.70 5.78 1.02
C VAL A 255 25.45 4.71 1.79
N VAL A 256 24.96 3.48 1.75
CA VAL A 256 25.56 2.33 2.42
C VAL A 256 25.91 1.25 1.41
N ASP A 257 27.13 0.73 1.47
CA ASP A 257 27.57 -0.37 0.59
C ASP A 257 27.28 -1.72 1.25
N ILE A 258 26.32 -2.47 0.70
CA ILE A 258 25.90 -3.77 1.21
C ILE A 258 26.87 -4.90 0.86
N ALA A 259 27.79 -4.71 -0.08
CA ALA A 259 28.81 -5.70 -0.44
C ALA A 259 30.12 -5.51 0.34
N SER A 260 30.22 -4.45 1.14
CA SER A 260 31.39 -4.18 1.98
C SER A 260 31.57 -5.22 3.08
N THR A 261 32.82 -5.43 3.50
CA THR A 261 33.17 -6.23 4.68
C THR A 261 32.67 -5.60 5.98
N THR A 262 32.50 -4.27 5.99
CA THR A 262 31.93 -3.54 7.12
C THR A 262 30.41 -3.63 7.07
N SER A 263 29.78 -3.98 8.20
CA SER A 263 28.33 -4.11 8.24
C SER A 263 27.62 -2.79 7.84
N PRO A 264 26.47 -2.85 7.14
CA PRO A 264 25.68 -1.68 6.78
C PRO A 264 25.35 -0.75 7.96
N ASN A 265 25.13 -1.33 9.15
CA ASN A 265 24.78 -0.58 10.36
C ASN A 265 25.99 0.15 10.94
N THR A 266 27.17 -0.47 10.90
CA THR A 266 28.44 0.17 11.26
C THR A 266 28.73 1.35 10.34
N GLN A 267 28.59 1.17 9.01
CA GLN A 267 28.77 2.26 8.04
C GLN A 267 27.83 3.42 8.32
N LEU A 268 26.53 3.13 8.49
CA LEU A 268 25.51 4.13 8.76
C LEU A 268 25.77 4.87 10.09
N GLY A 269 26.07 4.14 11.17
CA GLY A 269 26.38 4.73 12.47
C GLY A 269 27.58 5.67 12.44
N THR A 270 28.66 5.24 11.77
CA THR A 270 29.89 6.04 11.63
C THR A 270 29.61 7.34 10.87
N GLU A 271 28.89 7.26 9.75
CA GLU A 271 28.55 8.43 8.94
C GLU A 271 27.59 9.39 9.65
N ILE A 272 26.61 8.88 10.41
CA ILE A 272 25.71 9.70 11.24
C ILE A 272 26.51 10.40 12.35
N SER A 273 27.34 9.64 13.08
CA SER A 273 28.19 10.16 14.16
C SER A 273 29.06 11.32 13.66
N LYS A 274 29.73 11.13 12.52
CA LYS A 274 30.55 12.15 11.88
C LYS A 274 29.74 13.37 11.43
N LYS A 275 28.55 13.17 10.84
CA LYS A 275 27.71 14.25 10.32
C LYS A 275 27.08 15.10 11.42
N LEU A 276 26.66 14.48 12.52
CA LEU A 276 26.06 15.16 13.67
C LEU A 276 27.09 15.59 14.73
N ASN A 277 28.35 15.16 14.60
CA ASN A 277 29.40 15.35 15.60
C ASN A 277 29.00 14.79 16.99
N ILE A 278 28.37 13.62 17.00
CA ILE A 278 27.96 12.88 18.20
C ILE A 278 28.88 11.67 18.34
N PRO A 279 29.55 11.43 19.48
CA PRO A 279 30.32 10.21 19.72
C PRO A 279 29.49 8.94 19.48
N GLU A 280 30.07 7.91 18.86
CA GLU A 280 29.34 6.68 18.51
C GLU A 280 28.71 5.97 19.73
N ASP A 281 29.32 6.10 20.91
CA ASP A 281 28.81 5.58 22.18
C ASP A 281 27.60 6.37 22.73
N GLN A 282 27.37 7.57 22.21
CA GLN A 282 26.23 8.44 22.53
C GLN A 282 25.20 8.48 21.41
N LEU A 283 25.42 7.76 20.30
CA LEU A 283 24.47 7.71 19.20
C LEU A 283 23.43 6.62 19.45
N GLU A 284 22.17 7.03 19.64
CA GLU A 284 21.04 6.11 19.64
C GLU A 284 20.33 6.09 18.30
N MET A 285 20.00 4.88 17.85
CA MET A 285 19.23 4.66 16.63
C MET A 285 17.85 4.13 17.00
N GLY A 286 16.83 4.60 16.29
CA GLY A 286 15.45 4.18 16.44
C GLY A 286 14.85 3.77 15.10
N TYR A 287 13.82 2.95 15.14
CA TYR A 287 13.02 2.63 13.97
C TYR A 287 11.54 2.65 14.29
N MET A 288 10.76 2.99 13.26
CA MET A 288 9.32 2.91 13.28
C MET A 288 8.86 2.18 12.02
N HIS A 289 8.00 1.19 12.18
CA HIS A 289 7.28 0.63 11.04
C HIS A 289 6.20 1.63 10.62
N GLY A 290 5.96 1.82 9.33
CA GLY A 290 5.02 2.83 8.82
C GLY A 290 3.55 2.65 9.23
N HIS A 291 3.21 1.58 9.98
CA HIS A 291 1.90 1.41 10.61
C HIS A 291 1.89 1.72 12.12
N SER A 292 3.07 1.79 12.75
CA SER A 292 3.26 2.06 14.18
C SER A 292 3.30 3.56 14.46
N THR A 293 2.96 3.93 15.70
CA THR A 293 3.15 5.29 16.24
C THR A 293 4.29 5.36 17.27
N GLU A 294 4.90 4.22 17.60
CA GLU A 294 5.96 4.11 18.59
C GLU A 294 7.30 3.82 17.91
N ILE A 295 8.30 4.65 18.22
CA ILE A 295 9.69 4.46 17.81
C ILE A 295 10.33 3.47 18.78
N THR A 296 10.89 2.39 18.25
CA THR A 296 11.66 1.44 19.03
C THR A 296 13.12 1.85 19.00
N TRP A 297 13.64 2.32 20.14
CA TRP A 297 15.03 2.74 20.30
C TRP A 297 15.95 1.56 20.61
N LYS A 298 17.18 1.63 20.09
CA LYS A 298 18.27 0.71 20.38
C LYS A 298 19.47 1.50 20.88
N THR A 299 19.99 1.06 22.02
CA THR A 299 21.12 1.68 22.72
C THR A 299 22.50 1.37 22.11
N SER A 300 22.54 0.53 21.07
CA SER A 300 23.79 0.23 20.35
C SER A 300 23.49 0.03 18.87
N VAL A 301 24.08 0.90 18.04
CA VAL A 301 23.98 0.85 16.58
C VAL A 301 24.61 -0.43 16.00
N PHE A 302 25.59 -0.99 16.71
CA PHE A 302 26.41 -2.12 16.23
C PHE A 302 25.78 -3.50 16.47
N ASN A 303 24.89 -3.63 17.46
CA ASN A 303 24.24 -4.90 17.81
C ASN A 303 22.84 -5.06 17.22
N TRP A 304 22.45 -4.16 16.33
CA TRP A 304 21.15 -4.18 15.71
C TRP A 304 21.25 -4.69 14.28
N SER A 305 20.36 -5.61 13.88
CA SER A 305 20.04 -5.91 12.49
C SER A 305 18.62 -5.45 12.17
N PHE A 306 18.46 -4.66 11.11
CA PHE A 306 17.16 -4.51 10.45
C PHE A 306 17.32 -5.00 9.02
N SER A 307 16.23 -5.52 8.45
CA SER A 307 16.28 -5.90 7.05
C SER A 307 16.36 -4.64 6.20
N LEU A 308 17.44 -4.47 5.45
CA LEU A 308 17.59 -3.41 4.45
C LEU A 308 16.54 -3.52 3.32
N SER A 309 15.73 -4.59 3.32
CA SER A 309 14.63 -4.82 2.40
C SER A 309 13.28 -4.29 2.89
N ASP A 310 13.16 -3.86 4.16
CA ASP A 310 11.87 -3.43 4.69
C ASP A 310 11.57 -1.99 4.25
N ASP A 311 10.95 -1.88 3.08
CA ASP A 311 10.45 -0.65 2.46
C ASP A 311 9.43 0.12 3.34
N ASN A 312 9.09 -0.43 4.51
CA ASN A 312 8.13 0.07 5.47
C ASN A 312 8.78 0.57 6.77
N ILE A 313 10.10 0.61 6.88
CA ILE A 313 10.82 1.12 8.06
C ILE A 313 11.26 2.57 7.85
N ILE A 314 11.03 3.40 8.88
CA ILE A 314 11.54 4.77 9.00
C ILE A 314 12.60 4.75 10.09
N LEU A 315 13.80 5.26 9.78
CA LEU A 315 14.91 5.31 10.71
C LEU A 315 14.97 6.67 11.41
N TYR A 316 15.39 6.63 12.68
CA TYR A 316 15.56 7.78 13.53
C TYR A 316 16.92 7.73 14.22
N CYS A 317 17.48 8.89 14.54
CA CYS A 317 18.67 9.01 15.37
C CYS A 317 18.52 10.15 16.37
N ARG A 318 19.20 10.00 17.52
CA ARG A 318 19.29 11.03 18.56
C ARG A 318 20.58 10.89 19.35
N ASN A 319 20.95 11.95 20.06
CA ASN A 319 22.00 11.90 21.07
C ASN A 319 21.45 11.28 22.36
N ALA A 320 22.19 10.37 22.96
CA ALA A 320 21.92 9.83 24.28
C ALA A 320 22.41 10.83 25.33
N ASP A 321 21.50 11.45 26.08
CA ASP A 321 21.88 12.30 27.19
C ASP A 321 22.58 11.47 28.28
N ASN A 322 23.86 11.75 28.53
CA ASN A 322 24.59 11.25 29.72
C ASN A 322 23.96 11.71 31.05
N THR A 323 22.96 12.61 31.01
CA THR A 323 22.17 13.10 32.14
C THR A 323 20.87 12.34 32.40
N SER A 324 20.51 11.37 31.54
CA SER A 324 19.43 10.45 31.80
C SER A 324 19.87 9.43 32.85
N ASN A 325 19.76 9.83 34.12
CA ASN A 325 19.53 8.89 35.21
C ASN A 325 18.54 7.85 34.70
N LYS A 326 18.86 6.56 34.88
CA LYS A 326 17.99 5.40 34.65
C LYS A 326 16.55 5.69 35.09
N GLU A 327 15.74 6.31 34.23
CA GLU A 327 14.33 6.48 34.48
C GLU A 327 13.66 5.21 33.98
N THR A 328 13.40 4.34 34.96
CA THR A 328 12.60 3.13 34.85
C THR A 328 11.35 3.39 33.97
N PRO A 329 10.84 2.39 33.23
CA PRO A 329 9.68 2.50 32.31
C PRO A 329 8.34 2.97 32.94
N SER A 330 8.36 3.46 34.17
CA SER A 330 7.22 3.77 35.02
C SER A 330 6.64 5.17 34.80
N LYS A 331 7.41 6.14 34.27
CA LYS A 331 6.93 7.53 34.12
C LYS A 331 5.98 7.72 32.94
N TRP A 332 6.23 7.09 31.79
CA TRP A 332 5.33 7.14 30.63
C TRP A 332 3.96 6.49 30.90
N ARG A 333 3.91 5.48 31.77
CA ARG A 333 2.64 4.86 32.21
C ARG A 333 1.78 5.79 33.09
N ARG A 334 2.37 6.79 33.76
CA ARG A 334 1.60 7.74 34.60
C ARG A 334 0.92 8.82 33.77
N GLN A 335 1.56 9.37 32.74
CA GLN A 335 0.94 10.40 31.89
C GLN A 335 -0.23 9.88 31.04
N ARG A 336 -0.26 8.59 30.67
CA ARG A 336 -1.41 8.00 29.94
C ARG A 336 -2.66 7.77 30.80
N LYS A 337 -2.54 7.63 32.13
CA LYS A 337 -3.70 7.42 33.01
C LYS A 337 -4.51 8.70 33.30
N GLU A 338 -3.92 9.89 33.12
CA GLU A 338 -4.60 11.17 33.39
C GLU A 338 -5.43 11.71 32.21
N ARG A 339 -5.49 10.99 31.07
CA ARG A 339 -6.37 11.33 29.93
C ARG A 339 -7.51 10.33 29.72
N SER A 340 -7.90 9.60 30.77
CA SER A 340 -9.11 8.77 30.74
C SER A 340 -10.34 9.67 30.65
N LEU A 341 -11.09 9.57 29.54
CA LEU A 341 -12.35 10.27 29.31
C LEU A 341 -13.30 10.12 30.52
N ARG A 342 -13.83 11.25 31.01
CA ARG A 342 -15.07 11.26 31.79
C ARG A 342 -16.24 11.10 30.83
N ILE A 343 -16.80 9.90 30.74
CA ILE A 343 -18.09 9.68 30.12
C ILE A 343 -19.16 10.07 31.16
N HIS A 344 -19.98 11.07 30.85
CA HIS A 344 -21.22 11.33 31.58
C HIS A 344 -22.31 10.44 30.99
N THR A 345 -22.90 9.57 31.81
CA THR A 345 -24.19 8.94 31.50
C THR A 345 -25.29 9.88 32.01
N MET A 346 -26.09 10.43 31.09
CA MET A 346 -27.38 11.00 31.43
C MET A 346 -28.32 9.85 31.79
N ASN A 347 -28.75 9.77 33.04
CA ASN A 347 -29.95 9.01 33.38
C ASN A 347 -31.14 9.91 33.08
N ASN A 348 -31.97 9.50 32.11
CA ASN A 348 -33.35 9.94 32.04
C ASN A 348 -34.13 9.15 33.10
N ASP A 349 -34.64 9.87 34.09
CA ASP A 349 -36.03 9.77 34.57
C ASP A 349 -36.47 11.14 35.07
#